data_AF-A0A2D6AP35-F1
#
_entry.id   AF-A0A2D6AP35-F1
#
_cell.length_a   1.000
_cell.length_b   1.000
_cell.length_c   1.000
_cell.angle_alpha   90.00
_cell.angle_beta   90.00
_cell.angle_gamma   90.00
#
_symmetry.space_group_name_H-M   'P 1'
#
loop_
_entity.id
_entity.type
_entity.pdbx_description
1 polymer ?
#
loop_
_entity_poly.entity_id
_entity_poly.type
_entity_poly.pdbx_seq_one_letter_code
_entity_poly.pdbx_strand_id
1 'polypeptide(L)'
;MYCIINHRNQSNQKDKIMASNSTPPSIPANEDNMENTTPTPTAPTKDIMPAHMIKYIFEAFLTDGGSPKVTEFKRHLDELVKSEIKPLCYRTAQSATELNWRTELKARFSGRGAKWVRLDNSHIEPTLQSFEEDEDIDCSAYRAFTQAAGYSWIRFAGPRIDLNQKAAAFEVRVSGSTNDHPNQLFYVAVDQLDDIIQPLAGTPHSLKLEVIADVEAAAEVEEPPAVAEAVTQIVKEEVPVEAAAEPTAADLAEIEPELDEDHGDIFESFNEIYEDEDGFTEIV
;
A
#
# COMPACT_ATOMS: atom_id res chain seq x y z
N MET A 1 22.23 42.70 -18.55
CA MET A 1 22.91 42.73 -17.24
C MET A 1 23.46 41.32 -17.04
N TYR A 2 24.73 41.12 -17.36
CA TYR A 2 25.40 39.82 -17.37
C TYR A 2 25.89 39.48 -15.96
N CYS A 3 25.59 38.29 -15.46
CA CYS A 3 26.40 37.63 -14.45
C CYS A 3 26.83 36.27 -14.98
N ILE A 4 28.15 36.14 -15.03
CA ILE A 4 28.98 35.12 -15.64
C ILE A 4 29.83 34.53 -14.50
N ILE A 5 30.04 33.21 -14.54
CA ILE A 5 31.15 32.42 -13.95
C ILE A 5 31.13 32.13 -12.42
N ASN A 6 31.06 30.83 -12.07
CA ASN A 6 32.25 30.08 -11.63
C ASN A 6 32.05 28.55 -11.53
N HIS A 7 32.84 27.82 -12.31
CA HIS A 7 33.24 26.44 -12.09
C HIS A 7 34.14 26.32 -10.84
N ARG A 8 34.01 25.27 -10.03
CA ARG A 8 35.17 24.64 -9.38
C ARG A 8 34.98 23.16 -9.01
N ASN A 9 35.53 22.37 -9.92
CA ASN A 9 36.19 21.07 -9.84
C ASN A 9 36.85 20.69 -8.48
N GLN A 10 36.66 19.45 -8.01
CA GLN A 10 37.70 18.41 -7.79
C GLN A 10 37.53 17.47 -6.56
N SER A 11 37.76 16.17 -6.86
CA SER A 11 38.65 15.22 -6.16
C SER A 11 38.11 14.30 -5.06
N ASN A 12 38.06 13.01 -5.44
CA ASN A 12 38.66 11.83 -4.79
C ASN A 12 38.87 11.83 -3.26
N GLN A 13 38.25 10.85 -2.59
CA GLN A 13 38.97 10.00 -1.64
C GLN A 13 38.51 8.54 -1.76
N LYS A 14 39.38 7.72 -2.36
CA LYS A 14 39.50 6.28 -2.10
C LYS A 14 40.47 6.16 -0.93
N ASP A 15 40.07 5.53 0.17
CA ASP A 15 40.92 4.82 1.12
C ASP A 15 40.01 3.97 2.02
N LYS A 16 40.03 2.64 1.89
CA LYS A 16 40.97 1.73 2.58
C LYS A 16 40.72 1.71 4.09
N ILE A 17 39.77 0.89 4.54
CA ILE A 17 39.76 0.39 5.92
C ILE A 17 39.68 -1.14 5.88
N MET A 18 40.66 -1.70 6.57
CA MET A 18 41.02 -3.10 6.60
C MET A 18 40.04 -3.94 7.40
N ALA A 19 39.90 -5.18 6.93
CA ALA A 19 39.41 -6.31 7.71
C ALA A 19 40.15 -6.42 9.04
N SER A 20 39.38 -6.53 10.13
CA SER A 20 39.87 -7.10 11.38
C SER A 20 38.89 -8.20 11.83
N ASN A 21 39.39 -9.43 11.75
CA ASN A 21 38.80 -10.61 12.35
C ASN A 21 38.68 -10.40 13.87
N SER A 22 37.48 -10.59 14.41
CA SER A 22 37.31 -10.82 15.85
C SER A 22 36.50 -12.09 16.05
N THR A 23 37.24 -13.17 16.27
CA THR A 23 36.77 -14.46 16.76
C THR A 23 36.13 -14.27 18.14
N PRO A 24 34.86 -14.64 18.37
CA PRO A 24 34.31 -14.66 19.71
C PRO A 24 34.89 -15.85 20.51
N PRO A 25 35.24 -15.65 21.79
CA PRO A 25 35.81 -16.70 22.63
C PRO A 25 34.75 -17.75 23.00
N SER A 26 35.13 -19.02 22.82
CA SER A 26 34.45 -20.19 23.39
C SER A 26 34.28 -20.02 24.90
N ILE A 27 33.02 -20.05 25.35
CA ILE A 27 32.66 -20.17 26.76
C ILE A 27 32.63 -21.67 27.11
N PRO A 28 33.38 -22.13 28.13
CA PRO A 28 33.36 -23.52 28.56
C PRO A 28 32.03 -23.88 29.24
N ALA A 29 31.58 -25.10 28.96
CA ALA A 29 30.48 -25.77 29.63
C ALA A 29 30.74 -25.85 31.14
N ASN A 30 29.81 -25.31 31.93
CA ASN A 30 29.68 -25.64 33.34
C ASN A 30 28.46 -26.55 33.48
N GLU A 31 28.75 -27.84 33.67
CA GLU A 31 27.84 -28.83 34.24
C GLU A 31 27.75 -28.55 35.74
N ASP A 32 26.63 -27.99 36.21
CA ASP A 32 26.23 -28.12 37.61
C ASP A 32 24.71 -28.29 37.66
N ASN A 33 24.35 -29.57 37.75
CA ASN A 33 23.02 -30.12 37.86
C ASN A 33 22.51 -29.92 39.29
N MET A 34 21.84 -28.80 39.56
CA MET A 34 21.01 -28.63 40.75
C MET A 34 19.54 -28.92 40.41
N GLU A 35 19.00 -29.95 41.05
CA GLU A 35 17.61 -30.36 41.04
C GLU A 35 16.69 -29.20 41.49
N ASN A 36 16.23 -28.40 40.52
CA ASN A 36 15.15 -27.44 40.75
C ASN A 36 13.82 -28.15 40.50
N THR A 37 13.25 -28.69 41.57
CA THR A 37 11.88 -29.22 41.61
C THR A 37 10.91 -28.08 41.34
N THR A 38 10.61 -27.88 40.06
CA THR A 38 9.61 -26.93 39.61
C THR A 38 8.23 -27.51 39.95
N PRO A 39 7.38 -26.83 40.74
CA PRO A 39 6.03 -27.29 40.98
C PRO A 39 5.26 -27.27 39.67
N THR A 40 4.68 -28.42 39.33
CA THR A 40 3.77 -28.64 38.22
C THR A 40 2.72 -27.52 38.14
N PRO A 41 2.50 -26.89 36.98
CA PRO A 41 1.42 -25.93 36.81
C PRO A 41 0.09 -26.66 37.01
N THR A 42 -0.49 -26.44 38.19
CA THR A 42 -1.86 -26.84 38.50
C THR A 42 -2.76 -26.13 37.49
N ALA A 43 -3.61 -26.91 36.83
CA ALA A 43 -4.60 -26.44 35.88
C ALA A 43 -5.35 -25.21 36.42
N PRO A 44 -5.71 -24.24 35.57
CA PRO A 44 -6.41 -23.04 36.01
C PRO A 44 -7.72 -23.45 36.69
N THR A 45 -7.79 -23.22 37.99
CA THR A 45 -9.00 -23.33 38.79
C THR A 45 -10.03 -22.42 38.15
N LYS A 46 -11.03 -22.99 37.46
CA LYS A 46 -12.15 -22.22 36.92
C LYS A 46 -12.81 -21.45 38.07
N ASP A 47 -12.54 -20.15 38.07
CA ASP A 47 -13.28 -19.06 38.69
C ASP A 47 -14.58 -19.44 39.39
N ILE A 48 -14.52 -19.56 40.72
CA ILE A 48 -15.69 -19.59 41.63
C ILE A 48 -16.07 -18.14 42.05
N MET A 49 -15.33 -17.14 41.59
CA MET A 49 -15.52 -15.73 41.95
C MET A 49 -16.71 -14.98 41.29
N PRO A 50 -17.28 -15.34 40.11
CA PRO A 50 -18.25 -14.47 39.44
C PRO A 50 -19.64 -14.47 40.09
N ALA A 51 -20.09 -15.62 40.62
CA ALA A 51 -21.41 -15.74 41.23
C ALA A 51 -21.51 -15.01 42.58
N HIS A 52 -20.40 -14.88 43.32
CA HIS A 52 -20.36 -14.15 44.58
C HIS A 52 -20.37 -12.63 44.36
N MET A 53 -19.85 -12.16 43.23
CA MET A 53 -19.78 -10.73 42.92
C MET A 53 -21.16 -10.13 42.63
N ILE A 54 -22.00 -10.84 41.86
CA ILE A 54 -23.35 -10.35 41.54
C ILE A 54 -24.20 -10.25 42.82
N LYS A 55 -24.07 -11.22 43.74
CA LYS A 55 -24.74 -11.16 45.05
C LYS A 55 -24.29 -9.96 45.88
N TYR A 56 -22.99 -9.68 45.91
CA TYR A 56 -22.44 -8.52 46.61
C TYR A 56 -23.00 -7.20 46.04
N ILE A 57 -23.05 -7.06 44.71
CA ILE A 57 -23.60 -5.85 44.06
C ILE A 57 -25.10 -5.71 44.37
N PHE A 58 -25.84 -6.81 44.45
CA PHE A 58 -27.25 -6.78 44.85
C PHE A 58 -27.44 -6.37 46.32
N GLU A 59 -26.63 -6.88 47.23
CA GLU A 59 -26.67 -6.49 48.65
C GLU A 59 -26.31 -5.01 48.86
N ALA A 60 -25.33 -4.50 48.12
CA ALA A 60 -25.00 -3.07 48.10
C ALA A 60 -26.17 -2.22 47.61
N PHE A 61 -26.80 -2.63 46.51
CA PHE A 61 -27.99 -1.96 45.97
C PHE A 61 -29.16 -1.90 46.96
N LEU A 62 -29.40 -2.96 47.74
CA LEU A 62 -30.41 -2.95 48.81
C LEU A 62 -30.02 -2.02 49.97
N THR A 63 -28.73 -1.94 50.30
CA THR A 63 -28.21 -1.08 51.37
C THR A 63 -28.36 0.40 51.01
N ASP A 64 -28.24 0.74 49.73
CA ASP A 64 -28.42 2.09 49.19
C ASP A 64 -29.90 2.50 49.02
N GLY A 65 -30.84 1.68 49.51
CA GLY A 65 -32.28 1.94 49.48
C GLY A 65 -32.98 1.47 48.21
N GLY A 66 -32.34 0.64 47.39
CA GLY A 66 -32.96 -0.03 46.25
C GLY A 66 -34.04 -1.03 46.68
N SER A 67 -35.10 -1.18 45.87
CA SER A 67 -36.12 -2.19 46.16
C SER A 67 -35.70 -3.57 45.64
N PRO A 68 -36.06 -4.68 46.31
CA PRO A 68 -35.67 -6.04 45.93
C PRO A 68 -36.45 -6.55 44.69
N LYS A 69 -36.43 -5.79 43.61
CA LYS A 69 -37.05 -6.09 42.31
C LYS A 69 -35.98 -6.25 41.26
N VAL A 70 -36.10 -7.32 40.46
CA VAL A 70 -35.15 -7.65 39.38
C VAL A 70 -35.05 -6.53 38.35
N THR A 71 -36.17 -5.86 38.04
CA THR A 71 -36.20 -4.76 37.06
C THR A 71 -35.42 -3.54 37.53
N GLU A 72 -35.56 -3.16 38.80
CA GLU A 72 -34.82 -2.02 39.37
C GLU A 72 -33.33 -2.35 39.53
N PHE A 73 -33.00 -3.57 39.94
CA PHE A 73 -31.62 -4.02 40.02
C PHE A 73 -30.95 -4.08 38.64
N LYS A 74 -31.66 -4.54 37.60
CA LYS A 74 -31.17 -4.53 36.22
C LYS A 74 -30.85 -3.10 35.76
N ARG A 75 -31.74 -2.13 36.04
CA ARG A 75 -31.48 -0.72 35.72
C ARG A 75 -30.22 -0.20 36.41
N HIS A 76 -30.04 -0.54 37.69
CA HIS A 76 -28.84 -0.17 38.44
C HIS A 76 -27.56 -0.80 37.86
N LEU A 77 -27.62 -2.07 37.44
CA LEU A 77 -26.51 -2.72 36.73
C LEU A 77 -26.22 -2.02 35.39
N ASP A 78 -27.24 -1.67 34.62
CA ASP A 78 -27.07 -0.97 33.35
C ASP A 78 -26.43 0.42 33.55
N GLU A 79 -26.77 1.11 34.64
CA GLU A 79 -26.13 2.37 35.06
C GLU A 79 -24.65 2.17 35.42
N LEU A 80 -24.33 1.18 36.24
CA LEU A 80 -22.94 0.83 36.59
C LEU A 80 -22.13 0.39 35.36
N VAL A 81 -22.74 -0.38 34.47
CA VAL A 81 -22.12 -0.75 33.19
C VAL A 81 -21.87 0.50 32.37
N LYS A 82 -22.79 1.47 32.35
CA LYS A 82 -22.63 2.71 31.58
C LYS A 82 -21.62 3.68 32.19
N SER A 83 -21.52 3.79 33.51
CA SER A 83 -20.62 4.72 34.19
C SER A 83 -19.21 4.16 34.36
N GLU A 84 -19.08 2.89 34.79
CA GLU A 84 -17.79 2.31 35.17
C GLU A 84 -17.21 1.44 34.06
N ILE A 85 -18.04 0.61 33.42
CA ILE A 85 -17.55 -0.41 32.49
C ILE A 85 -17.41 0.16 31.08
N LYS A 86 -18.37 0.95 30.59
CA LYS A 86 -18.32 1.50 29.22
C LYS A 86 -17.07 2.34 28.96
N PRO A 87 -16.58 3.20 29.88
CA PRO A 87 -15.31 3.90 29.65
C PRO A 87 -14.10 2.97 29.55
N LEU A 88 -14.13 1.82 30.23
CA LEU A 88 -13.05 0.83 30.21
C LEU A 88 -13.14 -0.14 29.02
N CYS A 89 -14.37 -0.45 28.59
CA CYS A 89 -14.68 -1.33 27.47
C CYS A 89 -14.79 -0.59 26.13
N TYR A 90 -14.87 0.74 26.14
CA TYR A 90 -14.39 1.53 25.03
C TYR A 90 -12.89 1.25 24.91
N ARG A 91 -12.55 0.16 24.22
CA ARG A 91 -11.30 0.06 23.48
C ARG A 91 -11.17 1.38 22.74
N THR A 92 -10.37 2.29 23.28
CA THR A 92 -9.55 3.24 22.54
C THR A 92 -10.07 3.47 21.13
N ALA A 93 -11.20 4.18 21.01
CA ALA A 93 -11.38 5.08 19.89
C ALA A 93 -10.30 6.13 20.12
N GLN A 94 -9.11 5.80 19.61
CA GLN A 94 -7.90 6.58 19.52
C GLN A 94 -8.13 8.01 19.99
N SER A 95 -7.67 8.32 21.21
CA SER A 95 -7.76 9.65 21.77
C SER A 95 -7.33 10.66 20.71
N ALA A 96 -8.14 11.69 20.53
CA ALA A 96 -7.99 12.78 19.59
C ALA A 96 -6.73 13.67 19.84
N THR A 97 -5.68 13.08 20.39
CA THR A 97 -4.43 13.73 20.79
C THR A 97 -3.26 13.34 19.88
N GLU A 98 -3.32 12.19 19.20
CA GLU A 98 -2.51 11.97 18.00
C GLU A 98 -3.32 12.49 16.82
N LEU A 99 -2.81 13.53 16.14
CA LEU A 99 -3.32 13.84 14.80
C LEU A 99 -3.29 12.54 14.00
N ASN A 100 -4.48 12.07 13.61
CA ASN A 100 -4.63 10.79 12.95
C ASN A 100 -3.90 10.88 11.61
N TRP A 101 -2.68 10.32 11.54
CA TRP A 101 -1.81 10.39 10.36
C TRP A 101 -2.53 9.99 9.07
N ARG A 102 -3.54 9.12 9.15
CA ARG A 102 -4.38 8.75 8.00
C ARG A 102 -5.20 9.92 7.50
N THR A 103 -5.72 10.75 8.40
CA THR A 103 -6.50 11.95 8.09
C THR A 103 -5.60 13.04 7.53
N GLU A 104 -4.42 13.26 8.10
CA GLU A 104 -3.42 14.20 7.57
C GLU A 104 -2.98 13.80 6.16
N LEU A 105 -2.66 12.51 5.95
CA LEU A 105 -2.26 11.99 4.65
C LEU A 105 -3.39 12.12 3.62
N LYS A 106 -4.64 11.80 4.01
CA LYS A 106 -5.82 12.02 3.14
C LYS A 106 -6.02 13.50 2.81
N ALA A 107 -5.79 14.40 3.76
CA ALA A 107 -5.91 15.83 3.53
C ALA A 107 -4.85 16.34 2.56
N ARG A 108 -3.60 15.84 2.66
CA ARG A 108 -2.49 16.16 1.76
C ARG A 108 -2.81 15.85 0.29
N PHE A 109 -3.47 14.71 0.03
CA PHE A 109 -3.87 14.29 -1.31
C PHE A 109 -5.36 14.55 -1.59
N SER A 110 -5.96 15.51 -0.90
CA SER A 110 -7.34 15.89 -1.14
C SER A 110 -7.44 16.75 -2.41
N GLY A 111 -8.36 16.40 -3.31
CA GLY A 111 -8.55 17.08 -4.59
C GLY A 111 -8.20 16.20 -5.80
N ARG A 112 -8.84 16.45 -6.94
CA ARG A 112 -8.73 15.58 -8.13
C ARG A 112 -7.31 15.57 -8.72
N GLY A 113 -6.67 16.74 -8.82
CA GLY A 113 -5.30 16.86 -9.32
C GLY A 113 -4.24 16.48 -8.28
N ALA A 114 -4.46 16.86 -7.02
CA ALA A 114 -3.51 16.60 -5.92
C ALA A 114 -3.28 15.11 -5.63
N LYS A 115 -4.17 14.22 -6.06
CA LYS A 115 -3.96 12.77 -5.97
C LYS A 115 -2.87 12.27 -6.90
N TRP A 116 -2.54 13.00 -7.95
CA TRP A 116 -1.51 12.60 -8.89
C TRP A 116 -0.16 13.14 -8.43
N VAL A 117 0.81 12.24 -8.37
CA VAL A 117 2.19 12.55 -7.98
C VAL A 117 3.13 11.95 -9.00
N ARG A 118 4.32 12.52 -9.08
CA ARG A 118 5.41 11.99 -9.89
C ARG A 118 6.57 11.53 -9.03
N LEU A 119 7.34 10.60 -9.55
CA LEU A 119 8.55 10.05 -8.93
C LEU A 119 9.55 9.63 -10.00
N ASP A 120 10.80 9.44 -9.62
CA ASP A 120 11.81 8.90 -10.53
C ASP A 120 11.48 7.47 -10.95
N ASN A 121 11.74 7.15 -12.22
CA ASN A 121 11.43 5.83 -12.80
C ASN A 121 12.11 4.68 -12.06
N SER A 122 13.27 4.93 -11.45
CA SER A 122 14.01 3.92 -10.67
C SER A 122 13.24 3.42 -9.45
N HIS A 123 12.35 4.23 -8.87
CA HIS A 123 11.61 3.84 -7.67
C HIS A 123 10.45 2.88 -7.96
N ILE A 124 9.82 3.00 -9.13
CA ILE A 124 8.64 2.18 -9.48
C ILE A 124 9.01 0.90 -10.24
N GLU A 125 10.17 0.86 -10.89
CA GLU A 125 10.57 -0.27 -11.74
C GLU A 125 10.49 -1.64 -11.05
N PRO A 126 10.92 -1.82 -9.78
CA PRO A 126 10.77 -3.10 -9.10
C PRO A 126 9.31 -3.55 -8.95
N THR A 127 8.39 -2.61 -8.80
CA THR A 127 6.95 -2.89 -8.69
C THR A 127 6.33 -3.22 -10.04
N LEU A 128 6.79 -2.58 -11.12
CA LEU A 128 6.36 -2.96 -12.47
C LEU A 128 6.84 -4.37 -12.83
N GLN A 129 8.06 -4.73 -12.43
CA GLN A 129 8.58 -6.10 -12.61
C GLN A 129 7.74 -7.12 -11.85
N SER A 130 7.37 -6.85 -10.59
CA SER A 130 6.47 -7.77 -9.86
C SER A 130 5.09 -7.91 -10.53
N PHE A 131 4.54 -6.84 -11.12
CA PHE A 131 3.26 -6.95 -11.84
C PHE A 131 3.37 -7.82 -13.10
N GLU A 132 4.50 -7.78 -13.79
CA GLU A 132 4.75 -8.62 -14.97
C GLU A 132 5.02 -10.07 -14.59
N GLU A 133 5.83 -10.30 -13.55
CA GLU A 133 6.26 -11.64 -13.16
C GLU A 133 5.18 -12.41 -12.37
N ASP A 134 4.50 -11.74 -11.43
CA ASP A 134 3.56 -12.38 -10.50
C ASP A 134 2.10 -12.33 -10.99
N GLU A 135 1.72 -11.27 -11.72
CA GLU A 135 0.33 -11.00 -12.11
C GLU A 135 0.07 -11.06 -13.64
N ASP A 136 1.12 -11.27 -14.46
CA ASP A 136 1.04 -11.30 -15.94
C ASP A 136 0.42 -10.02 -16.54
N ILE A 137 0.74 -8.86 -15.95
CA ILE A 137 0.23 -7.55 -16.38
C ILE A 137 1.23 -6.86 -17.30
N ASP A 138 0.82 -6.55 -18.54
CA ASP A 138 1.64 -5.78 -19.48
C ASP A 138 1.86 -4.33 -19.02
N CYS A 139 3.10 -4.00 -18.67
CA CYS A 139 3.52 -2.66 -18.26
C CYS A 139 4.26 -1.88 -19.37
N SER A 140 4.37 -2.43 -20.59
CA SER A 140 5.18 -1.86 -21.68
C SER A 140 4.74 -0.46 -22.10
N ALA A 141 3.43 -0.24 -22.28
CA ALA A 141 2.88 1.06 -22.66
C ALA A 141 3.16 2.12 -21.59
N TYR A 142 2.95 1.78 -20.32
CA TYR A 142 3.22 2.68 -19.21
C TYR A 142 4.70 3.05 -19.12
N ARG A 143 5.62 2.10 -19.27
CA ARG A 143 7.06 2.39 -19.34
C ARG A 143 7.42 3.33 -20.49
N ALA A 144 6.83 3.13 -21.67
CA ALA A 144 7.08 4.02 -22.81
C ALA A 144 6.64 5.46 -22.50
N PHE A 145 5.46 5.65 -21.89
CA PHE A 145 4.96 6.97 -21.49
C PHE A 145 5.87 7.64 -20.45
N THR A 146 6.27 6.92 -19.39
CA THR A 146 7.06 7.47 -18.29
C THR A 146 8.53 7.67 -18.66
N GLN A 147 9.06 6.87 -19.59
CA GLN A 147 10.39 7.09 -20.15
C GLN A 147 10.42 8.34 -21.05
N ALA A 148 9.40 8.54 -21.89
CA ALA A 148 9.28 9.74 -22.71
C ALA A 148 9.12 11.01 -21.85
N ALA A 149 8.36 10.93 -20.75
CA ALA A 149 8.20 12.05 -19.81
C ALA A 149 9.43 12.31 -18.93
N GLY A 150 10.32 11.31 -18.76
CA GLY A 150 11.47 11.35 -17.86
C GLY A 150 11.12 11.16 -16.38
N TYR A 151 9.88 10.79 -16.06
CA TYR A 151 9.41 10.48 -14.71
C TYR A 151 8.14 9.63 -14.76
N SER A 152 7.91 8.91 -13.67
CA SER A 152 6.72 8.08 -13.50
C SER A 152 5.63 8.87 -12.80
N TRP A 153 4.37 8.48 -12.99
CA TRP A 153 3.23 9.14 -12.37
C TRP A 153 2.29 8.11 -11.77
N ILE A 154 1.86 8.35 -10.53
CA ILE A 154 1.03 7.43 -9.76
C ILE A 154 -0.07 8.21 -9.06
N ARG A 155 -1.14 7.52 -8.67
CA ARG A 155 -2.31 8.14 -8.07
C ARG A 155 -2.52 7.69 -6.64
N PHE A 156 -2.66 8.61 -5.70
CA PHE A 156 -2.91 8.27 -4.31
C PHE A 156 -4.22 7.48 -4.13
N ALA A 157 -4.11 6.26 -3.61
CA ALA A 157 -5.22 5.37 -3.31
C ALA A 157 -5.67 5.51 -1.85
N GLY A 158 -4.72 5.65 -0.91
CA GLY A 158 -5.05 5.89 0.49
C GLY A 158 -3.95 5.53 1.49
N PRO A 159 -4.14 5.86 2.78
CA PRO A 159 -3.26 5.40 3.85
C PRO A 159 -3.38 3.89 4.04
N ARG A 160 -2.26 3.19 4.20
CA ARG A 160 -2.16 1.75 4.46
C ARG A 160 -1.07 1.45 5.49
N ILE A 161 -1.10 0.25 6.05
CA ILE A 161 0.02 -0.27 6.84
C ILE A 161 0.67 -1.33 5.95
N ASP A 162 1.94 -1.14 5.65
CA ASP A 162 2.75 -2.10 4.89
C ASP A 162 3.95 -2.51 5.76
N LEU A 163 4.21 -3.81 5.88
CA LEU A 163 5.26 -4.38 6.74
C LEU A 163 5.33 -3.77 8.16
N ASN A 164 4.15 -3.54 8.78
CA ASN A 164 4.00 -2.91 10.09
C ASN A 164 4.50 -1.45 10.19
N GLN A 165 4.71 -0.79 9.04
CA GLN A 165 5.07 0.61 8.90
C GLN A 165 3.91 1.41 8.29
N LYS A 166 3.85 2.72 8.61
CA LYS A 166 2.82 3.62 8.06
C LYS A 166 3.22 3.93 6.62
N ALA A 167 2.34 3.61 5.67
CA ALA A 167 2.60 3.82 4.24
C ALA A 167 1.45 4.57 3.55
N ALA A 168 1.81 5.29 2.49
CA ALA A 168 0.90 5.78 1.48
C ALA A 168 0.84 4.74 0.35
N ALA A 169 -0.36 4.27 0.01
CA ALA A 169 -0.57 3.42 -1.14
C ALA A 169 -0.95 4.28 -2.35
N PHE A 170 -0.32 3.98 -3.48
CA PHE A 170 -0.52 4.63 -4.76
C PHE A 170 -0.90 3.60 -5.80
N GLU A 171 -1.96 3.89 -6.54
CA GLU A 171 -2.41 3.16 -7.71
C GLU A 171 -1.49 3.48 -8.90
N VAL A 172 -0.96 2.43 -9.53
CA VAL A 172 -0.26 2.50 -10.81
C VAL A 172 -1.29 2.16 -11.89
N ARG A 173 -1.45 3.04 -12.89
CA ARG A 173 -2.43 2.81 -13.96
C ARG A 173 -1.71 2.52 -15.27
N VAL A 174 -1.47 1.24 -15.51
CA VAL A 174 -0.64 0.79 -16.64
C VAL A 174 -1.31 1.04 -18.00
N SER A 175 -2.64 0.88 -18.10
CA SER A 175 -3.40 1.09 -19.34
C SER A 175 -3.89 2.55 -19.52
N GLY A 176 -3.15 3.53 -19.00
CA GLY A 176 -3.46 4.96 -19.10
C GLY A 176 -4.22 5.54 -17.90
N SER A 177 -4.14 6.87 -17.70
CA SER A 177 -4.60 7.51 -16.45
C SER A 177 -6.11 7.55 -16.29
N THR A 178 -6.88 7.28 -17.35
CA THR A 178 -8.35 7.25 -17.31
C THR A 178 -8.89 5.91 -16.80
N ASN A 179 -8.12 4.83 -16.93
CA ASN A 179 -8.53 3.48 -16.56
C ASN A 179 -8.07 3.14 -15.14
N ASP A 180 -9.01 2.89 -14.24
CA ASP A 180 -8.73 2.59 -12.83
C ASP A 180 -8.21 1.14 -12.66
N HIS A 181 -7.13 0.97 -11.89
CA HIS A 181 -6.48 -0.32 -11.59
C HIS A 181 -6.34 -0.52 -10.08
N PRO A 182 -7.44 -0.75 -9.35
CA PRO A 182 -7.47 -0.66 -7.88
C PRO A 182 -6.53 -1.63 -7.14
N ASN A 183 -6.08 -2.71 -7.79
CA ASN A 183 -5.22 -3.74 -7.20
C ASN A 183 -3.72 -3.49 -7.47
N GLN A 184 -3.36 -2.68 -8.46
CA GLN A 184 -1.98 -2.39 -8.82
C GLN A 184 -1.42 -1.29 -7.92
N LEU A 185 -0.90 -1.69 -6.76
CA LEU A 185 -0.50 -0.76 -5.70
C LEU A 185 1.02 -0.69 -5.50
N PHE A 186 1.53 0.54 -5.45
CA PHE A 186 2.86 0.92 -5.04
C PHE A 186 2.82 1.55 -3.64
N TYR A 187 3.67 1.09 -2.73
CA TYR A 187 3.70 1.56 -1.34
C TYR A 187 4.92 2.44 -1.09
N VAL A 188 4.71 3.58 -0.42
CA VAL A 188 5.77 4.48 0.02
C VAL A 188 5.61 4.74 1.51
N ALA A 189 6.69 4.56 2.27
CA ALA A 189 6.67 4.86 3.71
C ALA A 189 6.40 6.37 3.95
N VAL A 190 5.59 6.68 4.96
CA VAL A 190 5.12 8.06 5.21
C VAL A 190 6.27 9.01 5.55
N ASP A 191 7.34 8.51 6.15
CA ASP A 191 8.56 9.25 6.49
C ASP A 191 9.44 9.59 5.27
N GLN A 192 9.39 8.78 4.21
CA GLN A 192 10.16 8.97 2.97
C GLN A 192 9.36 9.69 1.87
N LEU A 193 8.12 10.06 2.15
CA LEU A 193 7.16 10.53 1.17
C LEU A 193 7.65 11.80 0.46
N ASP A 194 8.18 12.77 1.21
CA ASP A 194 8.65 14.04 0.66
C ASP A 194 9.92 13.92 -0.18
N ASP A 195 10.69 12.86 0.02
CA ASP A 195 11.94 12.61 -0.71
C ASP A 195 11.69 11.90 -2.05
N ILE A 196 10.71 10.99 -2.07
CA ILE A 196 10.45 10.11 -3.23
C ILE A 196 9.44 10.73 -4.19
N ILE A 197 8.38 11.38 -3.68
CA ILE A 197 7.27 11.84 -4.51
C ILE A 197 7.18 13.37 -4.57
N GLN A 198 6.82 13.87 -5.75
CA GLN A 198 6.54 15.28 -5.99
C GLN A 198 5.11 15.47 -6.50
N PRO A 199 4.41 16.55 -6.10
CA PRO A 199 3.08 16.84 -6.64
C PRO A 199 3.10 17.02 -8.17
N LEU A 200 2.11 16.47 -8.85
CA LEU A 200 1.90 16.70 -10.27
C LEU A 200 0.94 17.89 -10.48
N ALA A 201 1.21 18.76 -11.46
CA ALA A 201 0.42 19.97 -11.71
C ALA A 201 -0.98 19.71 -12.32
N GLY A 202 -1.31 18.46 -12.64
CA GLY A 202 -2.54 18.06 -13.32
C GLY A 202 -2.68 16.55 -13.38
N THR A 203 -3.66 16.06 -14.14
CA THR A 203 -3.76 14.63 -14.45
C THR A 203 -2.84 14.26 -15.62
N PRO A 204 -2.30 13.04 -15.69
CA PRO A 204 -1.44 12.63 -16.81
C PRO A 204 -2.11 12.82 -18.18
N HIS A 205 -3.41 12.53 -18.28
CA HIS A 205 -4.19 12.81 -19.49
C HIS A 205 -4.23 14.31 -19.85
N SER A 206 -4.49 15.20 -18.88
CA SER A 206 -4.54 16.66 -19.13
C SER A 206 -3.19 17.25 -19.56
N LEU A 207 -2.11 16.61 -19.11
CA LEU A 207 -0.73 16.96 -19.45
C LEU A 207 -0.24 16.28 -20.74
N LYS A 208 -1.07 15.42 -21.35
CA LYS A 208 -0.76 14.64 -22.56
C LYS A 208 0.49 13.75 -22.42
N LEU A 209 0.73 13.21 -21.22
CA LEU A 209 1.88 12.33 -20.96
C LEU A 209 1.73 10.93 -21.58
N GLU A 210 0.52 10.56 -21.99
CA GLU A 210 0.19 9.27 -22.59
C GLU A 210 0.28 9.27 -24.12
N VAL A 211 0.61 10.42 -24.73
CA VAL A 211 0.86 10.51 -26.17
C VAL A 211 2.36 10.41 -26.37
N ILE A 212 2.82 9.25 -26.82
CA ILE A 212 4.21 9.11 -27.30
C ILE A 212 4.28 10.02 -28.51
N ALA A 213 4.95 11.16 -28.37
CA ALA A 213 5.25 12.00 -29.53
C ALA A 213 6.19 11.17 -30.41
N ASP A 214 5.70 10.73 -31.57
CA ASP A 214 6.54 10.10 -32.58
C ASP A 214 7.76 10.98 -32.80
N VAL A 215 8.94 10.43 -32.50
CA VAL A 215 10.23 11.14 -32.41
C VAL A 215 10.76 11.51 -33.82
N GLU A 216 9.90 11.67 -34.82
CA GLU A 216 10.31 12.03 -36.19
C GLU A 216 10.60 13.53 -36.39
N ALA A 217 10.36 14.41 -35.41
CA ALA A 217 10.44 15.86 -35.62
C ALA A 217 11.53 16.62 -34.84
N ALA A 218 12.50 15.93 -34.22
CA ALA A 218 13.58 16.58 -33.44
C ALA A 218 14.99 16.32 -34.00
N ALA A 219 15.10 15.93 -35.27
CA ALA A 219 16.33 16.01 -36.05
C ALA A 219 16.23 17.15 -37.07
N GLU A 220 15.85 18.36 -36.64
CA GLU A 220 16.17 19.56 -37.42
C GLU A 220 17.65 19.86 -37.19
N VAL A 221 18.41 19.46 -38.19
CA VAL A 221 19.84 19.67 -38.39
C VAL A 221 20.19 21.15 -38.19
N GLU A 222 20.81 21.49 -37.06
CA GLU A 222 21.62 22.70 -36.98
C GLU A 222 22.95 22.38 -37.69
N GLU A 223 23.05 22.77 -38.96
CA GLU A 223 24.29 22.75 -39.73
C GLU A 223 25.38 23.55 -39.01
N PRO A 224 26.52 22.95 -38.59
CA PRO A 224 27.70 23.76 -38.31
C PRO A 224 28.32 24.21 -39.64
N PRO A 225 28.66 25.51 -39.80
CA PRO A 225 29.25 26.01 -41.02
C PRO A 225 30.64 25.43 -41.26
N ALA A 226 30.88 25.10 -42.53
CA ALA A 226 32.10 24.61 -43.12
C ALA A 226 33.39 25.26 -42.57
N VAL A 227 34.32 24.43 -42.09
CA VAL A 227 35.75 24.73 -42.17
C VAL A 227 36.48 23.50 -42.71
N ALA A 228 37.27 23.77 -43.74
CA ALA A 228 37.82 22.83 -44.70
C ALA A 228 39.05 22.03 -44.19
N GLU A 229 39.28 20.91 -44.89
CA GLU A 229 40.54 20.14 -45.04
C GLU A 229 41.06 19.37 -43.79
N ALA A 230 41.39 18.07 -43.81
CA ALA A 230 41.88 17.23 -44.90
C ALA A 230 41.61 15.71 -44.67
N VAL A 231 41.18 15.04 -45.74
CA VAL A 231 41.61 13.74 -46.30
C VAL A 231 42.22 12.67 -45.35
N THR A 232 41.55 11.52 -45.18
CA THR A 232 42.12 10.21 -45.60
C THR A 232 41.11 9.04 -45.72
N GLN A 233 41.09 8.50 -46.94
CA GLN A 233 40.76 7.18 -47.50
C GLN A 233 39.95 6.08 -46.74
N ILE A 234 38.84 5.70 -47.40
CA ILE A 234 38.53 4.38 -48.02
C ILE A 234 38.77 3.10 -47.19
N VAL A 235 37.70 2.39 -46.82
CA VAL A 235 37.48 0.99 -47.26
C VAL A 235 35.98 0.75 -47.47
N LYS A 236 35.68 0.32 -48.69
CA LYS A 236 34.42 -0.18 -49.21
C LYS A 236 34.31 -1.66 -48.86
N GLU A 237 33.24 -2.08 -48.18
CA GLU A 237 32.80 -3.48 -48.25
C GLU A 237 31.27 -3.50 -48.39
N GLU A 238 30.84 -3.87 -49.59
CA GLU A 238 29.46 -4.15 -49.96
C GLU A 238 29.14 -5.58 -49.49
N VAL A 239 28.04 -5.76 -48.75
CA VAL A 239 27.38 -7.06 -48.61
C VAL A 239 25.97 -6.95 -49.19
N PRO A 240 25.60 -7.80 -50.16
CA PRO A 240 24.30 -7.77 -50.81
C PRO A 240 23.27 -8.72 -50.16
N VAL A 241 22.00 -8.26 -50.17
CA VAL A 241 20.75 -8.97 -50.52
C VAL A 241 20.28 -10.17 -49.69
N GLU A 242 19.10 -10.03 -49.07
CA GLU A 242 17.92 -10.95 -49.12
C GLU A 242 16.88 -10.42 -48.11
N ALA A 243 15.78 -9.75 -48.48
CA ALA A 243 14.57 -10.23 -49.16
C ALA A 243 13.79 -11.33 -48.38
N ALA A 244 12.55 -10.96 -48.03
CA ALA A 244 11.40 -11.80 -47.69
C ALA A 244 11.35 -12.46 -46.29
N ALA A 245 10.37 -12.02 -45.48
CA ALA A 245 9.18 -12.84 -45.21
C ALA A 245 8.14 -12.02 -44.42
N GLU A 246 6.97 -11.83 -45.02
CA GLU A 246 5.73 -11.45 -44.36
C GLU A 246 5.30 -12.57 -43.40
N PRO A 247 4.90 -12.29 -42.15
CA PRO A 247 4.09 -13.23 -41.39
C PRO A 247 2.64 -13.11 -41.85
N THR A 248 2.22 -14.15 -42.56
CA THR A 248 0.87 -14.47 -42.99
C THR A 248 -0.13 -14.45 -41.84
N ALA A 249 -1.24 -13.74 -42.07
CA ALA A 249 -2.49 -13.88 -41.34
C ALA A 249 -3.14 -15.24 -41.67
N ALA A 250 -3.03 -16.20 -40.77
CA ALA A 250 -3.85 -17.41 -40.73
C ALA A 250 -3.59 -18.20 -39.44
N ASP A 251 -4.31 -17.88 -38.35
CA ASP A 251 -4.95 -18.93 -37.55
C ASP A 251 -5.95 -18.27 -36.58
N LEU A 252 -7.16 -18.11 -37.11
CA LEU A 252 -8.35 -17.71 -36.37
C LEU A 252 -9.22 -18.97 -36.30
N ALA A 253 -8.87 -19.87 -35.39
CA ALA A 253 -9.66 -21.02 -34.97
C ALA A 253 -9.88 -20.84 -33.46
N GLU A 254 -11.05 -20.35 -33.07
CA GLU A 254 -12.16 -21.21 -32.68
C GLU A 254 -11.81 -22.00 -31.41
N ILE A 255 -11.85 -21.28 -30.29
CA ILE A 255 -11.98 -21.87 -28.96
C ILE A 255 -13.25 -21.26 -28.38
N GLU A 256 -14.36 -21.96 -28.58
CA GLU A 256 -15.58 -21.79 -27.80
C GLU A 256 -15.29 -22.29 -26.37
N PRO A 257 -15.42 -21.47 -25.32
CA PRO A 257 -15.51 -22.01 -23.98
C PRO A 257 -16.92 -22.59 -23.79
N GLU A 258 -17.01 -23.93 -23.71
CA GLU A 258 -18.12 -24.62 -23.05
C GLU A 258 -18.22 -24.09 -21.62
N LEU A 259 -19.23 -23.26 -21.39
CA LEU A 259 -19.56 -22.70 -20.10
C LEU A 259 -20.54 -23.67 -19.45
N ASP A 260 -20.01 -24.60 -18.67
CA ASP A 260 -20.80 -25.53 -17.86
C ASP A 260 -21.65 -24.73 -16.86
N GLU A 261 -22.95 -24.64 -17.19
CA GLU A 261 -24.02 -24.23 -16.30
C GLU A 261 -24.26 -25.33 -15.25
N ASP A 262 -23.50 -25.35 -14.17
CA ASP A 262 -23.99 -25.95 -12.92
C ASP A 262 -23.20 -25.47 -11.70
N HIS A 263 -23.77 -24.55 -10.94
CA HIS A 263 -23.81 -24.63 -9.48
C HIS A 263 -24.77 -23.58 -8.94
N GLY A 264 -25.99 -24.05 -8.70
CA GLY A 264 -27.06 -23.29 -8.08
C GLY A 264 -26.80 -22.89 -6.64
N ASP A 265 -27.58 -21.90 -6.23
CA ASP A 265 -28.35 -21.90 -4.99
C ASP A 265 -27.58 -22.14 -3.68
N ILE A 266 -26.61 -21.26 -3.40
CA ILE A 266 -26.01 -21.15 -2.05
C ILE A 266 -26.47 -19.89 -1.28
N PHE A 267 -27.26 -18.99 -1.88
CA PHE A 267 -27.55 -17.68 -1.28
C PHE A 267 -29.03 -17.39 -0.92
N GLU A 268 -29.87 -18.42 -0.75
CA GLU A 268 -31.27 -18.27 -0.31
C GLU A 268 -31.53 -18.69 1.16
N SER A 269 -30.59 -18.48 2.10
CA SER A 269 -30.84 -18.85 3.52
C SER A 269 -30.52 -17.79 4.57
N PHE A 270 -30.69 -16.50 4.26
CA PHE A 270 -30.43 -15.45 5.27
C PHE A 270 -31.53 -14.41 5.52
N ASN A 271 -32.74 -14.59 4.98
CA ASN A 271 -33.78 -13.57 5.12
C ASN A 271 -35.05 -13.97 5.90
N GLU A 272 -35.01 -15.05 6.70
CA GLU A 272 -36.23 -15.60 7.34
C GLU A 272 -36.09 -15.81 8.86
N ILE A 273 -35.57 -14.83 9.63
CA ILE A 273 -35.59 -14.87 11.12
C ILE A 273 -35.92 -13.50 11.77
N TYR A 274 -36.67 -12.60 11.14
CA TYR A 274 -37.22 -11.42 11.86
C TYR A 274 -38.66 -11.11 11.45
N GLU A 275 -39.55 -12.06 11.69
CA GLU A 275 -40.95 -11.77 11.97
C GLU A 275 -41.32 -12.45 13.28
N ASP A 276 -41.13 -11.75 14.39
CA ASP A 276 -41.90 -12.00 15.61
C ASP A 276 -42.35 -10.64 16.15
N GLU A 277 -43.61 -10.36 15.81
CA GLU A 277 -44.64 -9.84 16.70
C GLU A 277 -44.16 -9.07 17.95
N ASP A 278 -44.26 -7.75 17.90
CA ASP A 278 -44.69 -6.97 19.06
C ASP A 278 -45.61 -5.85 18.56
N GLY A 279 -46.87 -6.24 18.40
CA GLY A 279 -47.99 -5.31 18.27
C GLY A 279 -48.10 -4.45 19.53
N PHE A 280 -47.97 -3.14 19.33
CA PHE A 280 -48.40 -2.14 20.29
C PHE A 280 -49.33 -1.12 19.61
N THR A 281 -50.49 -1.60 19.17
CA THR A 281 -51.78 -0.89 19.30
C THR A 281 -52.15 -0.92 20.78
N GLU A 282 -52.68 0.09 21.46
CA GLU A 282 -53.57 1.18 21.11
C GLU A 282 -53.78 2.02 22.41
N ILE A 283 -54.21 3.29 22.26
CA ILE A 283 -55.19 4.03 23.11
C ILE A 283 -54.83 4.25 24.62
N VAL A 284 -54.79 5.45 25.23
CA VAL A 284 -55.53 6.72 25.16
C VAL A 284 -54.56 7.88 25.39
#